data_AF-A0A6P1KYZ8-F1
#
_entry.id   AF-A0A6P1KYZ8-F1
#
_cell.length_a   1.000
_cell.length_b   1.000
_cell.length_c   1.000
_cell.angle_alpha   90.00
_cell.angle_beta   90.00
_cell.angle_gamma   90.00
#
_symmetry.space_group_name_H-M   'P 1'
#
loop_
_entity.id
_entity.type
_entity.pdbx_description
1 polymer ?
#
loop_
_entity_poly.entity_id
_entity_poly.type
_entity_poly.pdbx_seq_one_letter_code
_entity_poly.pdbx_strand_id
1 'polypeptide(L)'
;MLQVVRQIKQRSKVQLKRKDITYELWRLDDGEFRKLRQKSLPIKDDYMFYMHFYLSERENKNKLNLAELYVCLTHLFGDSSDWIDDWKGTFSFPVLLVLEKAQGRFFYLINIYDDRGTLYISFYRVLEAEVEGYDTQIFREPFEIEFSRQEINYFISYFYGYLQGCFQSRRLLIPSEQFFKKIRSEYIVYGYKDEHYFEEKYQSQSEYLAAIESLESIGISSITSQNVNNILQSITSEIIGN
;
A
#
# COMPACT_ATOMS: atom_id res chain seq x y z
N MET A 1 3.54 -13.87 -38.39
CA MET A 1 3.27 -14.60 -37.14
C MET A 1 4.26 -14.10 -36.09
N LEU A 2 3.93 -13.01 -35.40
CA LEU A 2 4.83 -12.38 -34.43
C LEU A 2 4.59 -13.03 -33.06
N GLN A 3 5.49 -13.94 -32.67
CA GLN A 3 5.56 -14.41 -31.29
C GLN A 3 5.97 -13.23 -30.42
N VAL A 4 4.99 -12.61 -29.76
CA VAL A 4 5.24 -11.67 -28.67
C VAL A 4 5.79 -12.51 -27.51
N VAL A 5 7.11 -12.48 -27.34
CA VAL A 5 7.77 -12.95 -26.12
C VAL A 5 7.23 -12.06 -25.00
N ARG A 6 6.22 -12.54 -24.26
CA ARG A 6 5.81 -11.92 -23.00
C ARG A 6 7.00 -12.02 -22.07
N GLN A 7 7.75 -10.92 -21.90
CA GLN A 7 8.67 -10.80 -20.77
C GLN A 7 7.87 -11.09 -19.50
N ILE A 8 8.24 -12.16 -18.81
CA ILE A 8 7.67 -12.50 -17.51
C ILE A 8 8.20 -11.44 -16.55
N LYS A 9 7.37 -10.44 -16.25
CA LYS A 9 7.65 -9.43 -15.21
C LYS A 9 7.92 -10.18 -13.91
N GLN A 10 9.10 -10.01 -13.31
CA GLN A 10 9.42 -10.62 -12.03
C GLN A 10 8.47 -10.03 -10.98
N ARG A 11 7.60 -10.86 -10.40
CA ARG A 11 6.56 -10.41 -9.45
C ARG A 11 6.98 -10.72 -8.02
N SER A 12 6.86 -9.73 -7.15
CA SER A 12 6.98 -9.94 -5.72
C SER A 12 5.77 -10.71 -5.18
N LYS A 13 6.06 -11.72 -4.38
CA LYS A 13 5.09 -12.57 -3.70
C LYS A 13 5.45 -12.67 -2.22
N VAL A 14 4.49 -12.42 -1.35
CA VAL A 14 4.59 -12.75 0.08
C VAL A 14 3.64 -13.89 0.37
N GLN A 15 4.14 -14.96 0.98
CA GLN A 15 3.31 -16.09 1.41
C GLN A 15 3.26 -16.13 2.92
N LEU A 16 2.04 -16.18 3.47
CA LEU A 16 1.78 -16.32 4.89
C LEU A 16 0.91 -17.56 5.09
N LYS A 17 1.08 -18.22 6.23
CA LYS A 17 0.29 -19.40 6.57
C LYS A 17 -0.15 -19.33 8.02
N ARG A 18 -1.44 -19.53 8.24
CA ARG A 18 -1.96 -19.66 9.59
C ARG A 18 -3.01 -20.76 9.65
N LYS A 19 -2.76 -21.73 10.53
CA LYS A 19 -3.56 -22.96 10.65
C LYS A 19 -3.72 -23.62 9.26
N ASP A 20 -4.95 -23.76 8.81
CA ASP A 20 -5.44 -24.37 7.59
C ASP A 20 -5.72 -23.35 6.46
N ILE A 21 -5.32 -22.08 6.65
CA ILE A 21 -5.43 -21.02 5.65
C ILE A 21 -4.04 -20.60 5.16
N THR A 22 -3.86 -20.58 3.84
CA THR A 22 -2.69 -19.99 3.19
C THR A 22 -3.09 -18.70 2.49
N TYR A 23 -2.30 -17.65 2.72
CA TYR A 23 -2.46 -16.33 2.11
C TYR A 23 -1.29 -16.09 1.17
N GLU A 24 -1.56 -15.90 -0.12
CA GLU A 24 -0.54 -15.45 -1.06
C GLU A 24 -0.85 -14.04 -1.53
N LEU A 25 0.07 -13.12 -1.26
CA LEU A 25 -0.03 -11.72 -1.63
C LEU A 25 0.87 -11.48 -2.84
N TRP A 26 0.26 -11.25 -4.00
CA TRP A 26 0.94 -11.00 -5.26
C TRP A 26 0.87 -9.52 -5.62
N ARG A 27 2.02 -8.86 -5.81
CA ARG A 27 2.05 -7.47 -6.28
C ARG A 27 1.39 -7.35 -7.66
N LEU A 28 0.61 -6.28 -7.88
CA LEU A 28 -0.16 -6.11 -9.11
C LEU A 28 0.27 -5.07 -10.16
N ASP A 29 0.89 -3.93 -9.95
CA ASP A 29 0.79 -2.81 -10.94
C ASP A 29 -0.64 -2.28 -11.20
N ASP A 30 -0.68 -1.04 -11.65
CA ASP A 30 -1.90 -0.23 -11.69
C ASP A 30 -2.85 -0.66 -12.81
N GLY A 31 -2.32 -1.24 -13.89
CA GLY A 31 -3.11 -1.71 -15.01
C GLY A 31 -3.87 -2.99 -14.66
N GLU A 32 -3.20 -3.92 -13.98
CA GLU A 32 -3.82 -5.17 -13.52
C GLU A 32 -4.85 -4.89 -12.42
N PHE A 33 -4.51 -4.05 -11.45
CA PHE A 33 -5.43 -3.66 -10.39
C PHE A 33 -6.71 -3.05 -10.96
N ARG A 34 -6.61 -2.12 -11.92
CA ARG A 34 -7.79 -1.50 -12.55
C ARG A 34 -8.69 -2.51 -13.26
N LYS A 35 -8.10 -3.45 -14.02
CA LYS A 35 -8.86 -4.50 -14.71
C LYS A 35 -9.57 -5.43 -13.74
N LEU A 36 -8.90 -5.86 -12.68
CA LEU A 36 -9.50 -6.70 -11.65
C LEU A 36 -10.55 -5.93 -10.84
N ARG A 37 -10.31 -4.64 -10.57
CA ARG A 37 -11.24 -3.80 -9.81
C ARG A 37 -12.60 -3.68 -10.49
N GLN A 38 -12.63 -3.59 -11.83
CA GLN A 38 -13.86 -3.58 -12.63
C GLN A 38 -14.66 -4.88 -12.50
N LYS A 39 -14.01 -6.00 -12.18
CA LYS A 39 -14.62 -7.31 -11.97
C LYS A 39 -14.55 -7.72 -10.50
N SER A 40 -14.81 -6.78 -9.59
CA SER A 40 -14.75 -7.08 -8.16
C SER A 40 -15.82 -6.36 -7.35
N LEU A 41 -16.23 -7.00 -6.26
CA LEU A 41 -17.24 -6.51 -5.34
C LEU A 41 -16.56 -5.92 -4.10
N PRO A 42 -16.75 -4.63 -3.80
CA PRO A 42 -16.17 -4.03 -2.60
C PRO A 42 -16.74 -4.66 -1.34
N ILE A 43 -15.86 -5.00 -0.40
CA ILE A 43 -16.22 -5.50 0.92
C ILE A 43 -16.23 -4.31 1.87
N LYS A 44 -17.28 -4.23 2.68
CA LYS A 44 -17.46 -3.18 3.68
C LYS A 44 -16.42 -3.32 4.79
N ASP A 45 -15.83 -2.21 5.20
CA ASP A 45 -14.88 -2.18 6.31
C ASP A 45 -15.58 -2.42 7.66
N ASP A 46 -14.80 -2.93 8.62
CA ASP A 46 -15.20 -2.99 10.03
C ASP A 46 -14.58 -1.81 10.77
N TYR A 47 -15.30 -0.69 10.76
CA TYR A 47 -14.84 0.56 11.38
C TYR A 47 -14.54 0.40 12.88
N MET A 48 -15.30 -0.44 13.59
CA MET A 48 -15.07 -0.69 15.01
C MET A 48 -13.77 -1.45 15.22
N PHE A 49 -13.50 -2.47 14.39
CA PHE A 49 -12.21 -3.15 14.42
C PHE A 49 -11.05 -2.18 14.14
N TYR A 50 -11.12 -1.35 13.10
CA TYR A 50 -10.07 -0.37 12.81
C TYR A 50 -9.83 0.60 13.97
N MET A 51 -10.90 1.08 14.60
CA MET A 51 -10.80 1.95 15.78
C MET A 51 -10.11 1.22 16.95
N HIS A 52 -10.53 0.00 17.27
CA HIS A 52 -9.91 -0.79 18.34
C HIS A 52 -8.45 -1.12 18.05
N PHE A 53 -8.14 -1.48 16.81
CA PHE A 53 -6.79 -1.78 16.35
C PHE A 53 -5.88 -0.54 16.46
N TYR A 54 -6.35 0.62 16.02
CA TYR A 54 -5.60 1.87 16.17
C TYR A 54 -5.35 2.22 17.64
N LEU A 55 -6.37 2.07 18.49
CA LEU A 55 -6.25 2.33 19.93
C LEU A 55 -5.31 1.36 20.63
N SER A 56 -5.29 0.08 20.24
CA SER A 56 -4.37 -0.91 20.82
C SER A 56 -2.91 -0.63 20.45
N GLU A 57 -2.66 -0.10 19.25
CA GLU A 57 -1.31 0.22 18.79
C GLU A 57 -0.77 1.54 19.36
N ARG A 58 -1.60 2.40 19.96
CA ARG A 58 -1.19 3.74 20.45
C ARG A 58 -0.02 3.68 21.45
N GLU A 59 -0.05 2.71 22.35
CA GLU A 59 0.98 2.51 23.38
C GLU A 59 1.95 1.36 23.03
N ASN A 60 1.83 0.78 21.83
CA ASN A 60 2.69 -0.30 21.40
C ASN A 60 4.06 0.27 21.00
N LYS A 61 5.11 -0.08 21.76
CA LYS A 61 6.49 0.32 21.46
C LYS A 61 7.02 -0.20 20.13
N ASN A 62 6.38 -1.24 19.58
CA ASN A 62 6.71 -1.82 18.28
C ASN A 62 5.81 -1.29 17.15
N LYS A 63 4.93 -0.32 17.43
CA LYS A 63 4.11 0.32 16.40
C LYS A 63 5.03 0.90 15.33
N LEU A 64 4.74 0.56 14.08
CA LEU A 64 5.43 1.16 12.94
C LEU A 64 4.86 2.55 12.66
N ASN A 65 5.73 3.51 12.45
CA ASN A 65 5.37 4.80 11.87
C ASN A 65 5.19 4.70 10.34
N LEU A 66 4.70 5.76 9.70
CA LEU A 66 4.43 5.81 8.26
C LEU A 66 5.67 5.57 7.41
N ALA A 67 6.84 6.07 7.82
CA ALA A 67 8.09 5.86 7.10
C ALA A 67 8.49 4.38 7.13
N GLU A 68 8.40 3.76 8.30
CA GLU A 68 8.72 2.34 8.52
C GLU A 68 7.74 1.44 7.76
N LEU A 69 6.44 1.77 7.76
CA LEU A 69 5.42 1.09 6.96
C LEU A 69 5.73 1.20 5.46
N TYR A 70 6.00 2.42 4.98
CA TYR A 70 6.28 2.69 3.58
C TYR A 70 7.48 1.87 3.07
N VAL A 71 8.61 1.90 3.78
CA VAL A 71 9.80 1.18 3.33
C VAL A 71 9.65 -0.33 3.47
N CYS A 72 8.93 -0.81 4.48
CA CYS A 72 8.67 -2.23 4.66
C CYS A 72 7.78 -2.77 3.52
N LEU A 73 6.71 -2.05 3.18
CA LEU A 73 5.84 -2.39 2.05
C LEU A 73 6.58 -2.29 0.71
N THR A 74 7.42 -1.27 0.54
CA THR A 74 8.26 -1.12 -0.66
C THR A 74 9.24 -2.28 -0.80
N HIS A 75 9.87 -2.72 0.29
CA HIS A 75 10.74 -3.88 0.29
C HIS A 75 10.00 -5.17 -0.10
N LEU A 76 8.77 -5.35 0.40
CA LEU A 76 7.98 -6.55 0.14
C LEU A 76 7.36 -6.58 -1.26
N PHE A 77 6.96 -5.42 -1.78
CA PHE A 77 6.06 -5.33 -2.94
C PHE A 77 6.59 -4.46 -4.08
N GLY A 78 7.79 -3.88 -3.95
CA GLY A 78 8.35 -2.93 -4.90
C GLY A 78 7.62 -1.59 -4.82
N ASP A 79 7.67 -0.81 -5.90
CA ASP A 79 7.16 0.56 -5.88
C ASP A 79 5.66 0.65 -5.62
N SER A 80 5.31 1.73 -4.93
CA SER A 80 3.94 2.14 -4.68
C SER A 80 3.21 2.48 -5.98
N SER A 81 1.88 2.40 -5.95
CA SER A 81 1.00 2.85 -7.04
C SER A 81 1.04 4.36 -7.17
N ASP A 82 0.94 4.84 -8.41
CA ASP A 82 0.76 6.27 -8.69
C ASP A 82 -0.70 6.71 -8.54
N TRP A 83 -1.62 5.75 -8.36
CA TRP A 83 -3.05 6.02 -8.25
C TRP A 83 -3.48 6.30 -6.81
N ILE A 84 -2.98 7.42 -6.27
CA ILE A 84 -3.27 7.89 -4.91
C ILE A 84 -3.82 9.32 -4.92
N ASP A 85 -4.64 9.65 -3.91
CA ASP A 85 -4.97 11.03 -3.58
C ASP A 85 -3.80 11.62 -2.77
N ASP A 86 -2.84 12.26 -3.45
CA ASP A 86 -1.62 12.80 -2.86
C ASP A 86 -1.86 13.95 -1.85
N TRP A 87 -3.10 14.42 -1.74
CA TRP A 87 -3.53 15.33 -0.69
C TRP A 87 -3.71 14.61 0.65
N LYS A 88 -4.24 13.38 0.64
CA LYS A 88 -4.59 12.60 1.85
C LYS A 88 -3.70 11.40 2.11
N GLY A 89 -3.06 10.86 1.09
CA GLY A 89 -2.22 9.67 1.18
C GLY A 89 -0.91 9.85 0.43
N THR A 90 0.01 8.92 0.62
CA THR A 90 1.38 9.00 0.11
C THR A 90 1.91 7.68 -0.45
N PHE A 91 1.22 6.57 -0.18
CA PHE A 91 1.46 5.26 -0.76
C PHE A 91 0.17 4.44 -0.91
N SER A 92 0.16 3.58 -1.92
CA SER A 92 -0.79 2.51 -2.15
C SER A 92 -0.06 1.30 -2.72
N PHE A 93 -0.32 0.10 -2.19
CA PHE A 93 0.24 -1.16 -2.65
C PHE A 93 -0.88 -2.10 -3.08
N PRO A 94 -1.25 -2.05 -4.38
CA PRO A 94 -2.24 -2.96 -4.93
C PRO A 94 -1.70 -4.38 -5.05
N VAL A 95 -2.45 -5.32 -4.47
CA VAL A 95 -2.09 -6.73 -4.28
C VAL A 95 -3.28 -7.63 -4.62
N LEU A 96 -3.02 -8.77 -5.26
CA LEU A 96 -3.95 -9.88 -5.32
C LEU A 96 -3.68 -10.80 -4.13
N LEU A 97 -4.67 -10.94 -3.25
CA LEU A 97 -4.70 -11.97 -2.23
C LEU A 97 -5.34 -13.23 -2.81
N VAL A 98 -4.56 -14.30 -2.85
CA VAL A 98 -5.06 -15.67 -3.05
C VAL A 98 -5.23 -16.31 -1.69
N LEU A 99 -6.47 -16.70 -1.38
CA LEU A 99 -6.83 -17.39 -0.15
C LEU A 99 -7.05 -18.87 -0.46
N GLU A 100 -6.23 -19.75 0.11
CA GLU A 100 -6.37 -21.20 -0.03
C GLU A 100 -6.82 -21.82 1.28
N LYS A 101 -7.97 -22.51 1.23
CA LYS A 101 -8.62 -23.20 2.35
C LYS A 101 -9.07 -24.58 1.90
N ALA A 102 -9.53 -25.42 2.84
CA ALA A 102 -10.14 -26.71 2.52
C ALA A 102 -11.37 -26.58 1.58
N GLN A 103 -12.14 -25.50 1.73
CA GLN A 103 -13.34 -25.23 0.94
C GLN A 103 -13.05 -24.78 -0.50
N GLY A 104 -11.82 -24.37 -0.78
CA GLY A 104 -11.43 -23.92 -2.11
C GLY A 104 -10.39 -22.81 -2.12
N ARG A 105 -10.23 -22.24 -3.30
CA ARG A 105 -9.33 -21.13 -3.59
C ARG A 105 -10.15 -19.90 -3.96
N PHE A 106 -9.91 -18.80 -3.26
CA PHE A 106 -10.65 -17.54 -3.43
C PHE A 106 -9.69 -16.40 -3.76
N PHE A 107 -10.18 -15.43 -4.54
CA PHE A 107 -9.37 -14.32 -5.03
C PHE A 107 -9.94 -13.00 -4.54
N TYR A 108 -9.13 -12.25 -3.82
CA TYR A 108 -9.45 -10.92 -3.33
C TYR A 108 -8.44 -9.92 -3.86
N LEU A 109 -8.94 -8.81 -4.37
CA LEU A 109 -8.14 -7.63 -4.62
C LEU A 109 -7.98 -6.89 -3.30
N ILE A 110 -6.75 -6.52 -2.96
CA ILE A 110 -6.44 -5.73 -1.78
C ILE A 110 -5.71 -4.47 -2.21
N ASN A 111 -6.06 -3.35 -1.59
CA ASN A 111 -5.20 -2.18 -1.61
C ASN A 111 -4.77 -1.84 -0.17
N ILE A 112 -3.46 -1.83 0.06
CA ILE A 112 -2.83 -1.42 1.32
C ILE A 112 -2.32 0.02 1.13
N TYR A 113 -2.87 0.99 1.83
CA TYR A 113 -2.59 2.41 1.57
C TYR A 113 -2.66 3.21 2.87
N ASP A 114 -2.08 4.41 2.87
CA ASP A 114 -2.35 5.40 3.90
C ASP A 114 -3.48 6.34 3.47
N ASP A 115 -4.36 6.66 4.41
CA ASP A 115 -5.30 7.79 4.30
C ASP A 115 -5.19 8.61 5.58
N ARG A 116 -4.84 9.88 5.43
CA ARG A 116 -4.70 10.86 6.52
C ARG A 116 -3.75 10.38 7.63
N GLY A 117 -2.67 9.69 7.24
CA GLY A 117 -1.66 9.16 8.15
C GLY A 117 -2.06 7.88 8.89
N THR A 118 -3.16 7.23 8.47
CA THR A 118 -3.58 5.93 9.02
C THR A 118 -3.47 4.87 7.94
N LEU A 119 -2.94 3.69 8.29
CA LEU A 119 -2.88 2.52 7.41
C LEU A 119 -4.26 1.89 7.25
N TYR A 120 -4.70 1.72 6.01
CA TYR A 120 -5.93 1.02 5.63
C TYR A 120 -5.63 -0.15 4.69
N ILE A 121 -6.47 -1.18 4.81
CA ILE A 121 -6.46 -2.34 3.92
C ILE A 121 -7.89 -2.54 3.41
N SER A 122 -8.12 -2.15 2.15
CA SER A 122 -9.43 -2.34 1.51
C SER A 122 -9.47 -3.69 0.78
N PHE A 123 -10.64 -4.32 0.77
CA PHE A 123 -10.84 -5.65 0.20
C PHE A 123 -11.94 -5.61 -0.88
N TYR A 124 -11.71 -6.32 -1.98
CA TYR A 124 -12.70 -6.54 -3.03
C TYR A 124 -12.68 -8.01 -3.44
N ARG A 125 -13.84 -8.69 -3.43
CA ARG A 125 -13.95 -10.07 -3.93
C ARG A 125 -13.92 -10.05 -5.46
N VAL A 126 -12.95 -10.71 -6.08
CA VAL A 126 -12.84 -10.81 -7.55
C VAL A 126 -13.92 -11.76 -8.07
N LEU A 127 -14.58 -11.41 -9.18
CA LEU A 127 -15.53 -12.24 -9.90
C LEU A 127 -14.82 -12.90 -11.09
N GLU A 128 -14.73 -14.22 -11.08
CA GLU A 128 -14.02 -15.00 -12.11
C GLU A 128 -14.87 -15.22 -13.36
N ALA A 129 -16.19 -15.28 -13.20
CA ALA A 129 -17.15 -15.33 -14.30
C ALA A 129 -17.70 -13.94 -14.62
N GLU A 130 -18.10 -13.73 -15.88
CA GLU A 130 -18.96 -12.60 -16.25
C GLU A 130 -20.30 -12.79 -15.54
N VAL A 131 -20.58 -11.97 -14.54
CA VAL A 131 -21.87 -12.02 -13.84
C VAL A 131 -22.61 -10.71 -14.07
N GLU A 132 -23.66 -10.77 -14.87
CA GLU A 132 -24.54 -9.63 -15.14
C GLU A 132 -25.34 -9.25 -13.88
N GLY A 133 -25.61 -7.95 -13.72
CA GLY A 133 -26.49 -7.43 -12.68
C GLY A 133 -25.84 -7.11 -11.32
N TYR A 134 -24.53 -7.30 -11.17
CA TYR A 134 -23.84 -6.87 -9.96
C TYR A 134 -23.41 -5.40 -10.03
N ASP A 135 -23.90 -4.61 -9.08
CA ASP A 135 -23.36 -3.28 -8.83
C ASP A 135 -22.01 -3.39 -8.08
N THR A 136 -20.95 -2.95 -8.74
CA THR A 136 -19.55 -2.93 -8.25
C THR A 136 -19.22 -1.72 -7.37
N GLN A 137 -20.20 -0.82 -7.15
CA GLN A 137 -20.10 0.35 -6.29
C GLN A 137 -20.72 0.12 -4.90
N ILE A 138 -21.58 -0.89 -4.74
CA ILE A 138 -22.22 -1.19 -3.46
C ILE A 138 -21.29 -2.06 -2.59
N PHE A 139 -20.95 -1.54 -1.41
CA PHE A 139 -20.22 -2.28 -0.37
C PHE A 139 -21.05 -3.46 0.15
N ARG A 140 -20.42 -4.63 0.24
CA ARG A 140 -21.04 -5.88 0.68
C ARG A 140 -20.45 -6.35 1.98
N GLU A 141 -21.24 -7.09 2.76
CA GLU A 141 -20.66 -7.83 3.88
C GLU A 141 -19.73 -8.94 3.36
N PRO A 142 -18.73 -9.36 4.16
CA PRO A 142 -17.83 -10.45 3.82
C PRO A 142 -18.56 -11.74 3.48
N PHE A 143 -17.95 -12.55 2.61
CA PHE A 143 -18.49 -13.85 2.23
C PHE A 143 -18.08 -14.87 3.29
N GLU A 144 -18.98 -15.15 4.23
CA GLU A 144 -18.71 -15.90 5.46
C GLU A 144 -17.99 -17.25 5.26
N ILE A 145 -18.30 -17.98 4.19
CA ILE A 145 -17.67 -19.26 3.88
C ILE A 145 -16.25 -19.08 3.30
N GLU A 146 -16.08 -18.05 2.48
CA GLU A 146 -14.82 -17.78 1.77
C GLU A 146 -13.81 -17.10 2.69
N PHE A 147 -14.17 -15.91 3.17
CA PHE A 147 -13.34 -15.05 4.00
C PHE A 147 -14.22 -14.23 4.96
N SER A 148 -14.50 -14.79 6.13
CA SER A 148 -15.42 -14.19 7.10
C SER A 148 -14.91 -12.86 7.66
N ARG A 149 -15.79 -12.10 8.30
CA ARG A 149 -15.41 -10.86 9.00
C ARG A 149 -14.27 -11.11 10.00
N GLN A 150 -14.37 -12.19 10.77
CA GLN A 150 -13.36 -12.55 11.76
C GLN A 150 -12.03 -12.90 11.09
N GLU A 151 -12.06 -13.62 9.97
CA GLU A 151 -10.85 -13.98 9.22
C GLU A 151 -10.19 -12.75 8.59
N ILE A 152 -10.96 -11.79 8.07
CA ILE A 152 -10.43 -10.52 7.54
C ILE A 152 -9.77 -9.72 8.66
N ASN A 153 -10.46 -9.49 9.77
CA ASN A 153 -9.92 -8.73 10.90
C ASN A 153 -8.65 -9.40 11.45
N TYR A 154 -8.66 -10.74 11.56
CA TYR A 154 -7.49 -11.51 11.95
C TYR A 154 -6.34 -11.34 10.95
N PHE A 155 -6.60 -11.43 9.66
CA PHE A 155 -5.59 -11.24 8.62
C PHE A 155 -4.97 -9.85 8.70
N ILE A 156 -5.76 -8.79 8.93
CA ILE A 156 -5.25 -7.42 9.09
C ILE A 156 -4.27 -7.35 10.27
N SER A 157 -4.67 -7.83 11.44
CA SER A 157 -3.77 -7.84 12.61
C SER A 157 -2.53 -8.72 12.40
N TYR A 158 -2.71 -9.90 11.80
CA TYR A 158 -1.61 -10.83 11.53
C TYR A 158 -0.61 -10.27 10.52
N PHE A 159 -1.11 -9.65 9.45
CA PHE A 159 -0.29 -9.00 8.44
C PHE A 159 0.46 -7.79 9.01
N TYR A 160 -0.18 -6.98 9.85
CA TYR A 160 0.51 -5.89 10.53
C TYR A 160 1.63 -6.40 11.46
N GLY A 161 1.37 -7.46 12.24
CA GLY A 161 2.41 -8.11 13.04
C GLY A 161 3.56 -8.67 12.19
N TYR A 162 3.25 -9.19 10.99
CA TYR A 162 4.28 -9.58 10.02
C TYR A 162 5.10 -8.37 9.55
N LEU A 163 4.48 -7.22 9.26
CA LEU A 163 5.19 -6.00 8.91
C LEU A 163 6.11 -5.53 10.04
N GLN A 164 5.66 -5.57 11.29
CA GLN A 164 6.48 -5.26 12.47
C GLN A 164 7.72 -6.16 12.53
N GLY A 165 7.53 -7.49 12.44
CA GLY A 165 8.64 -8.45 12.46
C GLY A 165 9.57 -8.30 11.24
N CYS A 166 9.02 -8.01 10.06
CA CYS A 166 9.79 -7.76 8.85
C CYS A 166 10.69 -6.53 9.01
N PHE A 167 10.13 -5.41 9.47
CA PHE A 167 10.90 -4.19 9.69
C PHE A 167 12.00 -4.41 10.74
N GLN A 168 11.67 -4.98 11.90
CA GLN A 168 12.65 -5.22 12.96
C GLN A 168 13.81 -6.13 12.52
N SER A 169 13.52 -7.18 11.74
CA SER A 169 14.54 -8.13 11.29
C SER A 169 15.34 -7.66 10.09
N ARG A 170 14.77 -6.78 9.25
CA ARG A 170 15.36 -6.40 7.95
C ARG A 170 15.72 -4.93 7.84
N ARG A 171 15.55 -4.10 8.88
CA ARG A 171 15.85 -2.65 8.81
C ARG A 171 17.25 -2.33 8.26
N LEU A 172 18.24 -3.18 8.53
CA LEU A 172 19.63 -3.02 8.05
C LEU A 172 19.82 -3.39 6.58
N LEU A 173 18.86 -4.11 5.99
CA LEU A 173 18.88 -4.56 4.60
C LEU A 173 17.97 -3.71 3.70
N ILE A 174 17.14 -2.84 4.27
CA ILE A 174 16.27 -1.93 3.54
C ILE A 174 17.14 -0.75 3.09
N PRO A 175 17.31 -0.52 1.76
CA PRO A 175 18.10 0.58 1.24
C PRO A 175 17.64 1.90 1.85
N SER A 176 18.60 2.65 2.39
CA SER A 176 18.35 3.78 3.29
C SER A 176 18.74 5.09 2.63
N GLU A 177 18.21 5.33 1.43
CA GLU A 177 18.30 6.65 0.81
C GLU A 177 17.49 7.64 1.65
N GLN A 178 18.00 8.86 1.84
CA GLN A 178 17.26 9.88 2.57
C GLN A 178 16.04 10.31 1.77
N PHE A 179 14.88 10.38 2.41
CA PHE A 179 13.65 10.78 1.76
C PHE A 179 12.69 11.42 2.75
N PHE A 180 11.73 12.17 2.22
CA PHE A 180 10.52 12.51 2.95
C PHE A 180 9.28 12.48 2.06
N LYS A 181 8.14 12.26 2.71
CA LYS A 181 6.79 12.26 2.14
C LYS A 181 5.89 13.18 2.95
N LYS A 182 4.79 13.61 2.31
CA LYS A 182 3.94 14.71 2.75
C LYS A 182 2.48 14.30 2.69
N ILE A 183 1.77 14.35 3.82
CA ILE A 183 0.30 14.24 3.84
C ILE A 183 -0.24 15.62 4.18
N ARG A 184 -0.65 16.34 3.13
CA ARG A 184 -0.99 17.76 3.23
C ARG A 184 -2.27 18.00 4.01
N SER A 185 -3.24 17.10 3.93
CA SER A 185 -4.54 17.22 4.60
C SER A 185 -4.45 17.21 6.13
N GLU A 186 -3.39 16.63 6.69
CA GLU A 186 -3.19 16.46 8.13
C GLU A 186 -1.91 17.13 8.64
N TYR A 187 -1.22 17.88 7.79
CA TYR A 187 0.10 18.47 8.08
C TYR A 187 1.08 17.45 8.66
N ILE A 188 1.19 16.27 8.02
CA ILE A 188 2.14 15.23 8.41
C ILE A 188 3.31 15.21 7.44
N VAL A 189 4.52 15.15 7.99
CA VAL A 189 5.76 14.86 7.24
C VAL A 189 6.41 13.64 7.87
N TYR A 190 6.83 12.69 7.05
CA TYR A 190 7.52 11.49 7.51
C TYR A 190 8.62 11.12 6.54
N GLY A 191 9.61 10.35 6.99
CA GLY A 191 10.71 9.97 6.12
C GLY A 191 11.84 9.26 6.83
N TYR A 192 13.00 9.29 6.17
CA TYR A 192 14.26 8.77 6.69
C TYR A 192 15.36 9.82 6.53
N LYS A 193 15.99 10.19 7.65
CA LYS A 193 17.04 11.22 7.72
C LYS A 193 18.01 10.89 8.85
N ASP A 194 19.30 11.14 8.64
CA ASP A 194 20.35 10.97 9.66
C ASP A 194 20.30 9.60 10.35
N GLU A 195 20.06 8.55 9.58
CA GLU A 195 19.90 7.16 10.05
C GLU A 195 18.62 6.84 10.86
N HIS A 196 17.68 7.77 10.93
CA HIS A 196 16.45 7.63 11.70
C HIS A 196 15.20 7.78 10.83
N TYR A 197 14.22 6.90 11.08
CA TYR A 197 12.87 7.04 10.57
C TYR A 197 12.11 8.04 11.44
N PHE A 198 11.36 8.95 10.81
CA PHE A 198 10.59 9.98 11.52
C PHE A 198 9.17 10.11 10.96
N GLU A 199 8.26 10.56 11.82
CA GLU A 199 6.88 10.95 11.50
C GLU A 199 6.49 12.10 12.43
N GLU A 200 6.16 13.25 11.86
CA GLU A 200 5.85 14.48 12.59
C GLU A 200 4.53 15.07 12.09
N LYS A 201 3.67 15.48 13.02
CA LYS A 201 2.41 16.20 12.75
C LYS A 201 2.52 17.63 13.27
N TYR A 202 2.27 18.61 12.40
CA TYR A 202 2.34 20.03 12.73
C TYR A 202 0.95 20.60 13.05
N GLN A 203 0.90 21.63 13.88
CA GLN A 203 -0.36 22.23 14.33
C GLN A 203 -0.86 23.32 13.37
N SER A 204 0.04 23.84 12.54
CA SER A 204 -0.28 24.89 11.58
C SER A 204 0.36 24.65 10.21
N GLN A 205 -0.24 25.26 9.18
CA GLN A 205 0.32 25.25 7.84
C GLN A 205 1.71 25.89 7.79
N SER A 206 1.96 26.94 8.56
CA SER A 206 3.25 27.63 8.59
C SER A 206 4.37 26.74 9.13
N GLU A 207 4.12 26.02 10.24
CA GLU A 207 5.07 25.04 10.79
C GLU A 207 5.36 23.90 9.80
N TYR A 208 4.30 23.38 9.18
CA TYR A 208 4.40 22.33 8.16
C TYR A 208 5.26 22.75 6.96
N LEU A 209 5.05 23.95 6.43
CA LEU A 209 5.84 24.48 5.31
C LEU A 209 7.29 24.74 5.71
N ALA A 210 7.53 25.31 6.89
CA ALA A 210 8.89 25.53 7.41
C ALA A 210 9.67 24.22 7.57
N ALA A 211 9.02 23.15 8.01
CA ALA A 211 9.63 21.82 8.10
C ALA A 211 10.01 21.26 6.72
N ILE A 212 9.15 21.42 5.72
CA ILE A 212 9.45 21.00 4.34
C ILE A 212 10.62 21.79 3.78
N GLU A 213 10.62 23.13 3.91
CA GLU A 213 11.72 23.98 3.43
C GLU A 213 13.05 23.61 4.10
N SER A 214 13.02 23.31 5.40
CA SER A 214 14.19 22.83 6.14
C SER A 214 14.74 21.52 5.55
N LEU A 215 13.90 20.53 5.27
CA LEU A 215 14.29 19.26 4.67
C LEU A 215 14.82 19.41 3.24
N GLU A 216 14.18 20.25 2.43
CA GLU A 216 14.61 20.52 1.05
C GLU A 216 15.96 21.29 1.03
N SER A 217 16.19 22.21 1.97
CA SER A 217 17.43 22.99 2.06
C SER A 217 18.68 22.16 2.34
N ILE A 218 18.53 21.01 2.98
CA ILE A 218 19.62 20.06 3.27
C ILE A 218 19.76 18.97 2.19
N GLY A 219 19.05 19.12 1.06
CA GLY A 219 19.19 18.26 -0.11
C GLY A 219 18.39 16.96 -0.06
N ILE A 220 17.48 16.79 0.91
CA ILE A 220 16.58 15.64 0.91
C ILE A 220 15.48 15.91 -0.10
N SER A 221 15.34 15.04 -1.09
CA SER A 221 14.27 15.17 -2.08
C SER A 221 12.96 14.58 -1.58
N SER A 222 11.85 15.26 -1.86
CA SER A 222 10.53 14.68 -1.68
C SER A 222 10.29 13.57 -2.71
N ILE A 223 9.91 12.37 -2.26
CA ILE A 223 9.41 11.32 -3.16
C ILE A 223 7.97 11.69 -3.55
N THR A 224 7.85 12.51 -4.59
CA THR A 224 6.61 12.69 -5.35
C THR A 224 6.62 11.71 -6.52
N SER A 225 5.46 11.13 -6.83
CA SER A 225 5.32 10.00 -7.77
C SER A 225 5.80 10.30 -9.18
N GLN A 226 6.02 11.56 -9.58
CA GLN A 226 6.53 11.88 -10.92
C GLN A 226 7.45 13.09 -10.85
N ASN A 227 8.76 12.88 -11.10
CA ASN A 227 9.63 13.98 -11.48
C ASN A 227 9.21 14.41 -12.88
N VAL A 228 8.22 15.31 -12.95
CA VAL A 228 7.66 15.84 -14.19
C VAL A 228 8.77 16.34 -15.11
N ASN A 229 9.86 16.89 -14.56
CA ASN A 229 11.00 17.32 -15.35
C ASN A 229 11.70 16.16 -16.06
N ASN A 230 11.85 14.99 -15.42
CA ASN A 230 12.43 13.81 -16.07
C ASN A 230 11.52 13.27 -17.19
N ILE A 231 10.20 13.29 -16.97
CA ILE A 231 9.22 12.90 -18.00
C ILE A 231 9.28 13.87 -19.18
N LEU A 232 9.25 15.18 -18.90
CA LEU A 232 9.35 16.23 -19.91
C LEU A 232 10.69 16.15 -20.66
N GLN A 233 11.80 15.89 -19.97
CA GLN A 233 13.12 15.69 -20.59
C GLN A 233 13.16 14.42 -21.46
N SER A 234 12.58 13.30 -21.03
CA SER A 234 12.50 12.08 -21.85
C SER A 234 11.71 12.34 -23.14
N ILE A 235 10.54 12.98 -23.02
CA ILE A 235 9.69 13.31 -24.17
C ILE A 235 10.39 14.28 -25.11
N THR A 236 11.00 15.34 -24.59
CA THR A 236 11.64 16.37 -25.41
C THR A 236 12.98 15.92 -26.02
N SER A 237 13.70 15.00 -25.38
CA SER A 237 14.92 14.39 -25.94
C SER A 237 14.62 13.41 -27.07
N GLU A 238 13.49 12.69 -27.02
CA GLU A 238 13.02 11.86 -28.15
C GLU A 238 12.58 12.69 -29.36
N ILE A 239 12.13 13.94 -29.15
CA ILE A 239 11.70 14.85 -30.23
C ILE A 239 12.88 15.46 -31.01
N ILE A 240 14.07 15.58 -30.39
CA ILE A 240 15.28 16.14 -31.03
C ILE A 240 16.06 15.07 -31.82
N GLY A 241 15.68 13.79 -31.69
CA GLY A 241 16.36 12.65 -32.32
C GLY A 241 15.79 12.16 -33.66
N ASN A 242 14.83 12.87 -34.29
CA ASN A 242 14.26 12.52 -35.60
C ASN A 242 14.45 13.64 -36.62
#